data_AF-A0A6G0HHX4-F1
#
_entry.id   AF-A0A6G0HHX4-F1
#
_cell.length_a   1.000
_cell.length_b   1.000
_cell.length_c   1.000
_cell.angle_alpha   90.00
_cell.angle_beta   90.00
_cell.angle_gamma   90.00
#
_symmetry.space_group_name_H-M   'P 1'
#
loop_
_entity.id
_entity.type
_entity.pdbx_description
1 polymer ?
#
loop_
_entity_poly.entity_id
_entity_poly.type
_entity_poly.pdbx_seq_one_letter_code
_entity_poly.pdbx_strand_id
1 'polypeptide(L)'
;MFFFCPLTGEDVQHQCVVLAACQAQSSQSASLFLGSWLSPPLVHSLSYQTRAHLYESLGLWMKHVAEDKLQVHVESLGLQQFQEDLRPQRLSMCRSVLQGLAQAMALPNPPNNCWTILCSTTEKIFTLLPNQIQDDEVDLYVGVTKCLSEMSDTEIDRITRVTENQMEKTCFTLAYLTSQGRVPLLGLNDIIAGVLRGWSSRRVGWLLLQTFYQCRLATGSNTGVLKRMEWLLELMGHIRNVAYGATPVICGDTKLATDFLFQVFAAAVVSWGDHFMPLLLGIRSQWFPWQPDSKPQTLRHSLYGQESVTDNVLPQCLLGMSHSLSLLLDKEPWSSQTHKFIDWLFSITEGPEQCLSAVTVSTAKAALLALRSSAEFKKKAVWTRAYGW
;
A
#
# COMPACT_ATOMS: atom_id res chain seq x y z
N MET A 1 44.93 18.25 -23.37
CA MET A 1 44.58 17.53 -24.62
C MET A 1 43.19 16.96 -24.39
N PHE A 2 42.16 17.72 -24.77
CA PHE A 2 40.77 17.31 -24.64
C PHE A 2 40.48 16.26 -25.71
N PHE A 3 40.06 15.07 -25.29
CA PHE A 3 39.54 14.04 -26.18
C PHE A 3 38.25 14.55 -26.81
N PHE A 4 38.30 14.97 -28.08
CA PHE A 4 37.13 15.03 -28.93
C PHE A 4 36.76 13.59 -29.28
N CYS A 5 35.83 13.00 -28.53
CA CYS A 5 35.14 11.81 -28.99
C CYS A 5 34.16 12.26 -30.09
N PRO A 6 34.20 11.69 -31.31
CA PRO A 6 33.21 12.03 -32.33
C PRO A 6 31.84 11.54 -31.85
N LEU A 7 30.93 12.48 -31.58
CA LEU A 7 29.54 12.18 -31.24
C LEU A 7 28.91 11.42 -32.42
N THR A 8 28.31 10.27 -32.14
CA THR A 8 27.57 9.52 -33.17
C THR A 8 26.29 10.28 -33.52
N GLY A 9 25.68 9.97 -34.68
CA GLY A 9 24.39 10.59 -35.07
C GLY A 9 23.28 10.38 -34.04
N GLU A 10 23.33 9.26 -33.30
CA GLU A 10 22.42 8.96 -32.19
C GLU A 10 22.66 9.86 -30.98
N ASP A 11 23.92 10.12 -30.61
CA ASP A 11 24.26 11.02 -29.49
C ASP A 11 23.80 12.45 -29.77
N VAL A 12 23.99 12.94 -31.00
CA VAL A 12 23.52 14.27 -31.41
C VAL A 12 21.98 14.33 -31.35
N GLN A 13 21.29 13.31 -31.88
CA GLN A 13 19.83 13.23 -31.80
C GLN A 13 19.34 13.25 -30.34
N HIS A 14 19.96 12.45 -29.47
CA HIS A 14 19.65 12.40 -28.05
C HIS A 14 19.77 13.79 -27.41
N GLN A 15 20.93 14.45 -27.59
CA GLN A 15 21.17 15.78 -27.01
C GLN A 15 20.19 16.83 -27.56
N CYS A 16 19.86 16.80 -28.85
CA CYS A 16 18.86 17.71 -29.41
C CYS A 16 17.49 17.54 -28.77
N VAL A 17 17.04 16.30 -28.54
CA VAL A 17 15.75 16.02 -27.90
C VAL A 17 15.75 16.42 -26.43
N VAL A 18 16.82 16.10 -25.69
CA VAL A 18 17.00 16.51 -24.28
C VAL A 18 16.96 18.04 -24.15
N LEU A 19 17.72 18.75 -24.99
CA LEU A 19 17.73 20.22 -25.00
C LEU A 19 16.35 20.78 -25.31
N ALA A 20 15.64 20.20 -26.27
CA ALA A 20 14.29 20.64 -26.62
C ALA A 20 13.29 20.43 -25.48
N ALA A 21 13.35 19.29 -24.78
CA ALA A 21 12.53 19.02 -23.60
C ALA A 21 12.79 20.03 -22.48
N CYS A 22 14.06 20.33 -22.19
CA CYS A 22 14.45 21.31 -21.18
C CYS A 22 14.07 22.76 -21.52
N GLN A 23 14.05 23.12 -22.81
CA GLN A 23 13.79 24.49 -23.28
C GLN A 23 12.36 24.69 -23.79
N ALA A 24 11.49 23.68 -23.70
CA ALA A 24 10.13 23.74 -24.24
C ALA A 24 9.31 24.91 -23.65
N GLN A 25 9.58 25.28 -22.40
CA GLN A 25 8.92 26.41 -21.72
C GLN A 25 9.40 27.78 -22.23
N SER A 26 10.70 27.93 -22.49
CA SER A 26 11.34 29.20 -22.83
C SER A 26 11.45 29.46 -24.33
N SER A 27 11.28 28.43 -25.17
CA SER A 27 11.49 28.49 -26.62
C SER A 27 10.36 27.80 -27.39
N GLN A 28 9.61 28.60 -28.16
CA GLN A 28 8.57 28.07 -29.05
C GLN A 28 9.15 27.12 -30.12
N SER A 29 10.35 27.42 -30.63
CA SER A 29 11.03 26.55 -31.59
C SER A 29 11.38 25.19 -30.98
N ALA A 30 11.79 25.17 -29.70
CA ALA A 30 12.07 23.92 -28.98
C ALA A 30 10.79 23.10 -28.77
N SER A 31 9.70 23.76 -28.39
CA SER A 31 8.37 23.14 -28.24
C SER A 31 7.87 22.53 -29.56
N LEU A 32 7.94 23.27 -30.68
CA LEU A 32 7.52 22.78 -32.00
C LEU A 32 8.41 21.62 -32.47
N PHE A 33 9.72 21.74 -32.29
CA PHE A 33 10.67 20.67 -32.59
C PHE A 33 10.33 19.40 -31.79
N LEU A 34 10.13 19.52 -30.48
CA LEU A 34 9.75 18.40 -29.64
C LEU A 34 8.42 17.79 -30.08
N GLY A 35 7.39 18.61 -30.33
CA GLY A 35 6.09 18.17 -30.80
C GLY A 35 6.15 17.37 -32.11
N SER A 36 7.10 17.67 -33.00
CA SER A 36 7.34 16.88 -34.21
C SER A 36 7.91 15.49 -33.89
N TRP A 37 8.88 15.41 -32.97
CA TRP A 37 9.49 14.15 -32.52
C TRP A 37 8.55 13.25 -31.75
N LEU A 38 7.47 13.77 -31.17
CA LEU A 38 6.42 12.99 -30.49
C LEU A 38 5.50 12.22 -31.46
N SER A 39 5.63 12.42 -32.77
CA SER A 39 4.88 11.62 -33.74
C SER A 39 5.36 10.15 -33.76
N PRO A 40 4.46 9.15 -33.85
CA PRO A 40 4.83 7.74 -33.74
C PRO A 40 6.03 7.28 -34.56
N PRO A 41 6.14 7.56 -35.89
CA PRO A 41 7.29 7.07 -36.66
C PRO A 41 8.62 7.64 -36.17
N LEU A 42 8.63 8.89 -35.72
CA LEU A 42 9.83 9.55 -35.20
C LEU A 42 10.16 9.06 -33.79
N VAL A 43 9.17 8.92 -32.90
CA VAL A 43 9.39 8.35 -31.56
C VAL A 43 9.97 6.95 -31.66
N HIS A 44 9.48 6.11 -32.58
CA HIS A 44 10.01 4.75 -32.74
C HIS A 44 11.44 4.70 -33.31
N SER A 45 11.88 5.75 -34.00
CA SER A 45 13.27 5.88 -34.47
C SER A 45 14.24 6.30 -33.36
N LEU A 46 13.73 6.80 -32.22
CA LEU A 46 14.56 7.24 -31.11
C LEU A 46 15.17 6.05 -30.34
N SER A 47 16.40 6.27 -29.88
CA SER A 47 17.06 5.34 -28.98
C SER A 47 16.25 5.08 -27.71
N TYR A 48 16.50 3.92 -27.10
CA TYR A 48 15.84 3.54 -25.85
C TYR A 48 16.05 4.59 -24.75
N GLN A 49 17.28 5.10 -24.62
CA GLN A 49 17.65 6.13 -23.66
C GLN A 49 16.88 7.45 -23.90
N THR A 50 16.74 7.87 -25.16
CA THR A 50 16.03 9.10 -25.50
C THR A 50 14.54 8.99 -25.20
N ARG A 51 13.92 7.83 -25.49
CA ARG A 51 12.51 7.59 -25.14
C ARG A 51 12.28 7.57 -23.63
N ALA A 52 13.16 6.91 -22.88
CA ALA A 52 13.09 6.91 -21.41
C ALA A 52 13.16 8.35 -20.85
N HIS A 53 14.10 9.15 -21.36
CA HIS A 53 14.23 10.55 -20.97
C HIS A 53 12.99 11.39 -21.30
N LEU A 54 12.36 11.18 -22.46
CA LEU A 54 11.12 11.88 -22.81
C LEU A 54 10.00 11.62 -21.80
N TYR A 55 9.84 10.36 -21.37
CA TYR A 55 8.89 10.04 -20.31
C TYR A 55 9.28 10.67 -18.97
N GLU A 56 10.53 10.51 -18.53
CA GLU A 56 10.99 11.03 -17.23
C GLU A 56 10.91 12.56 -17.14
N SER A 57 11.08 13.26 -18.26
CA SER A 57 11.01 14.72 -18.35
C SER A 57 9.61 15.26 -18.63
N LEU A 58 8.56 14.41 -18.64
CA LEU A 58 7.19 14.77 -19.03
C LEU A 58 6.71 16.10 -18.43
N GLY A 59 6.93 16.29 -17.13
CA GLY A 59 6.51 17.49 -16.42
C GLY A 59 7.11 18.80 -16.95
N LEU A 60 8.29 18.76 -17.60
CA LEU A 60 8.98 19.94 -18.13
C LEU A 60 8.35 20.47 -19.41
N TRP A 61 7.78 19.59 -20.24
CA TRP A 61 7.38 19.95 -21.59
C TRP A 61 5.90 19.72 -21.91
N MET A 62 5.17 18.94 -21.11
CA MET A 62 3.78 18.56 -21.42
C MET A 62 2.84 19.75 -21.66
N LYS A 63 3.08 20.88 -20.99
CA LYS A 63 2.25 22.10 -21.09
C LYS A 63 2.53 22.91 -22.36
N HIS A 64 3.60 22.57 -23.08
CA HIS A 64 4.16 23.35 -24.17
C HIS A 64 4.02 22.66 -25.53
N VAL A 65 3.53 21.43 -25.59
CA VAL A 65 3.26 20.72 -26.84
C VAL A 65 1.74 20.65 -27.10
N ALA A 66 1.37 20.35 -28.35
CA ALA A 66 -0.03 20.18 -28.69
C ALA A 66 -0.65 18.97 -27.96
N GLU A 67 -1.91 19.12 -27.57
CA GLU A 67 -2.64 18.13 -26.76
C GLU A 67 -2.73 16.76 -27.44
N ASP A 68 -2.94 16.72 -28.77
CA ASP A 68 -2.97 15.47 -29.54
C ASP A 68 -1.63 14.72 -29.46
N LYS A 69 -0.51 15.45 -29.43
CA LYS A 69 0.83 14.85 -29.32
C LYS A 69 1.09 14.30 -27.92
N LEU A 70 0.71 15.06 -26.89
CA LEU A 70 0.79 14.60 -25.51
C LEU A 70 -0.04 13.33 -25.31
N GLN A 71 -1.30 13.36 -25.77
CA GLN A 71 -2.21 12.23 -25.64
C GLN A 71 -1.66 10.98 -26.37
N VAL A 72 -1.21 11.10 -27.62
CA VAL A 72 -0.63 9.97 -28.35
C VAL A 72 0.62 9.44 -27.64
N HIS A 73 1.50 10.31 -27.17
CA HIS A 73 2.73 9.88 -26.50
C HIS A 73 2.46 9.14 -25.18
N VAL A 74 1.56 9.67 -24.35
CA VAL A 74 1.33 9.16 -23.00
C VAL A 74 0.27 8.05 -22.99
N GLU A 75 -0.89 8.26 -23.61
CA GLU A 75 -1.99 7.28 -23.62
C GLU A 75 -1.83 6.16 -24.65
N SER A 76 -1.11 6.38 -25.76
CA SER A 76 -0.90 5.30 -26.74
C SER A 76 0.47 4.66 -26.55
N LEU A 77 1.55 5.41 -26.77
CA LEU A 77 2.91 4.86 -26.74
C LEU A 77 3.36 4.46 -25.32
N GLY A 78 2.95 5.22 -24.31
CA GLY A 78 3.20 4.92 -22.90
C GLY A 78 2.48 3.66 -22.44
N LEU A 79 1.18 3.52 -22.73
CA LEU A 79 0.40 2.32 -22.38
C LEU A 79 0.88 1.07 -23.09
N GLN A 80 1.37 1.18 -24.34
CA GLN A 80 1.97 0.05 -25.06
C GLN A 80 3.17 -0.58 -24.32
N GLN A 81 3.82 0.15 -23.41
CA GLN A 81 4.91 -0.41 -22.61
C GLN A 81 4.39 -1.44 -21.58
N PHE A 82 3.12 -1.35 -21.18
CA PHE A 82 2.48 -2.19 -20.16
C PHE A 82 1.73 -3.39 -20.74
N GLN A 83 1.86 -3.67 -22.04
CA GLN A 83 1.27 -4.86 -22.66
C GLN A 83 1.77 -6.13 -21.98
N GLU A 84 0.84 -7.00 -21.57
CA GLU A 84 1.09 -8.16 -20.70
C GLU A 84 2.26 -9.04 -21.20
N ASP A 85 2.26 -9.40 -22.48
CA ASP A 85 3.26 -10.29 -23.09
C ASP A 85 4.68 -9.70 -23.17
N LEU A 86 4.80 -8.37 -23.17
CA LEU A 86 6.06 -7.66 -23.43
C LEU A 86 6.59 -6.90 -22.21
N ARG A 87 5.73 -6.69 -21.20
CA ARG A 87 6.03 -5.91 -19.99
C ARG A 87 7.25 -6.43 -19.22
N PRO A 88 7.47 -7.74 -19.02
CA PRO A 88 8.67 -8.23 -18.33
C PRO A 88 9.99 -7.82 -19.01
N GLN A 89 9.96 -7.63 -20.34
CA GLN A 89 11.14 -7.19 -21.12
C GLN A 89 11.27 -5.66 -21.15
N ARG A 90 10.25 -4.92 -20.71
CA ARG A 90 10.12 -3.46 -20.82
C ARG A 90 10.04 -2.76 -19.46
N LEU A 91 10.36 -3.46 -18.35
CA LEU A 91 10.21 -2.94 -17.00
C LEU A 91 10.90 -1.59 -16.78
N SER A 92 12.11 -1.42 -17.30
CA SER A 92 12.83 -0.14 -17.21
C SER A 92 12.07 1.01 -17.90
N MET A 93 11.38 0.75 -19.01
CA MET A 93 10.61 1.77 -19.71
C MET A 93 9.29 2.05 -18.97
N CYS A 94 8.63 1.00 -18.45
CA CYS A 94 7.47 1.16 -17.57
C CYS A 94 7.79 2.03 -16.35
N ARG A 95 8.98 1.85 -15.75
CA ARG A 95 9.47 2.69 -14.65
C ARG A 95 9.64 4.15 -15.09
N SER A 96 10.28 4.41 -16.23
CA SER A 96 10.42 5.77 -16.77
C SER A 96 9.06 6.44 -17.04
N VAL A 97 8.08 5.70 -17.57
CA VAL A 97 6.70 6.19 -17.76
C VAL A 97 6.05 6.59 -16.44
N LEU A 98 6.06 5.70 -15.44
CA LEU A 98 5.43 5.96 -14.14
C LEU A 98 6.15 7.07 -13.36
N GLN A 99 7.48 7.14 -13.45
CA GLN A 99 8.26 8.21 -12.86
C GLN A 99 7.89 9.57 -13.48
N GLY A 100 7.81 9.62 -14.81
CA GLY A 100 7.37 10.80 -15.55
C GLY A 100 5.96 11.25 -15.18
N LEU A 101 5.01 10.32 -15.15
CA LEU A 101 3.63 10.57 -14.74
C LEU A 101 3.55 11.12 -13.31
N ALA A 102 4.19 10.45 -12.35
CA ALA A 102 4.16 10.87 -10.95
C ALA A 102 4.76 12.28 -10.77
N GLN A 103 5.89 12.57 -11.42
CA GLN A 103 6.51 13.89 -11.39
C GLN A 103 5.64 14.97 -12.05
N ALA A 104 5.01 14.65 -13.19
CA ALA A 104 4.13 15.56 -13.90
C ALA A 104 2.86 15.87 -13.11
N MET A 105 2.29 14.87 -12.42
CA MET A 105 1.09 15.01 -11.60
C MET A 105 1.36 15.79 -10.30
N ALA A 106 2.56 15.68 -9.74
CA ALA A 106 2.97 16.43 -8.54
C ALA A 106 3.26 17.93 -8.82
N LEU A 107 3.21 18.38 -10.08
CA LEU A 107 3.41 19.79 -10.41
C LEU A 107 2.24 20.64 -9.90
N PRO A 108 2.49 21.88 -9.43
CA PRO A 108 1.42 22.77 -9.02
C PRO A 108 0.58 23.18 -10.24
N ASN A 109 -0.75 23.10 -10.08
CA ASN A 109 -1.75 23.56 -11.05
C ASN A 109 -1.47 23.12 -12.50
N PRO A 110 -1.50 21.80 -12.79
CA PRO A 110 -1.43 21.32 -14.16
C PRO A 110 -2.68 21.80 -14.95
N PRO A 111 -2.53 22.18 -16.23
CA PRO A 111 -3.69 22.49 -17.08
C PRO A 111 -4.70 21.34 -17.07
N ASN A 112 -6.01 21.65 -17.05
CA ASN A 112 -7.08 20.65 -16.90
C ASN A 112 -7.02 19.53 -17.96
N ASN A 113 -6.67 19.86 -19.21
CA ASN A 113 -6.53 18.88 -20.28
C ASN A 113 -5.35 17.91 -20.01
N CYS A 114 -4.18 18.45 -19.63
CA CYS A 114 -3.02 17.65 -19.23
C CYS A 114 -3.38 16.76 -18.04
N TRP A 115 -4.01 17.33 -17.00
CA TRP A 115 -4.44 16.58 -15.83
C TRP A 115 -5.36 15.40 -16.18
N THR A 116 -6.36 15.65 -17.03
CA THR A 116 -7.30 14.61 -17.49
C THR A 116 -6.57 13.47 -18.19
N ILE A 117 -5.61 13.79 -19.07
CA ILE A 117 -4.77 12.79 -19.77
C ILE A 117 -3.93 11.99 -18.77
N LEU A 118 -3.27 12.66 -17.81
CA LEU A 118 -2.44 11.99 -16.80
C LEU A 118 -3.27 11.06 -15.90
N CYS A 119 -4.45 11.50 -15.45
CA CYS A 119 -5.35 10.69 -14.64
C CYS A 119 -5.86 9.47 -15.41
N SER A 120 -6.38 9.69 -16.62
CA SER A 120 -6.86 8.63 -17.52
C SER A 120 -5.76 7.60 -17.82
N THR A 121 -4.54 8.07 -18.09
CA THR A 121 -3.40 7.17 -18.32
C THR A 121 -3.08 6.34 -17.09
N THR A 122 -2.99 6.97 -15.91
CA THR A 122 -2.69 6.30 -14.65
C THR A 122 -3.71 5.21 -14.33
N GLU A 123 -5.00 5.49 -14.52
CA GLU A 123 -6.07 4.51 -14.34
C GLU A 123 -5.95 3.32 -15.30
N LYS A 124 -5.67 3.60 -16.58
CA LYS A 124 -5.46 2.54 -17.59
C LYS A 124 -4.24 1.69 -17.23
N ILE A 125 -3.13 2.28 -16.76
CA ILE A 125 -1.97 1.53 -16.26
C ILE A 125 -2.35 0.66 -15.05
N PHE A 126 -3.04 1.21 -14.06
CA PHE A 126 -3.50 0.44 -12.89
C PHE A 126 -4.38 -0.75 -13.28
N THR A 127 -5.23 -0.57 -14.30
CA THR A 127 -6.07 -1.64 -14.85
C THR A 127 -5.24 -2.74 -15.52
N LEU A 128 -4.21 -2.35 -16.29
CA LEU A 128 -3.30 -3.27 -17.00
C LEU A 128 -2.35 -4.04 -16.06
N LEU A 129 -2.04 -3.51 -14.88
CA LEU A 129 -1.19 -4.21 -13.92
C LEU A 129 -1.90 -5.46 -13.36
N PRO A 130 -1.21 -6.62 -13.28
CA PRO A 130 -1.80 -7.86 -12.82
C PRO A 130 -2.17 -7.78 -11.33
N ASN A 131 -3.10 -8.63 -10.90
CA ASN A 131 -3.45 -8.72 -9.48
C ASN A 131 -2.27 -9.25 -8.64
N GLN A 132 -1.62 -10.31 -9.13
CA GLN A 132 -0.47 -10.93 -8.46
C GLN A 132 0.79 -10.12 -8.71
N ILE A 133 1.37 -9.58 -7.65
CA ILE A 133 2.57 -8.75 -7.74
C ILE A 133 3.78 -9.68 -7.91
N GLN A 134 4.52 -9.49 -9.01
CA GLN A 134 5.78 -10.17 -9.26
C GLN A 134 6.96 -9.44 -8.59
N ASP A 135 8.04 -10.17 -8.37
CA ASP A 135 9.19 -9.71 -7.58
C ASP A 135 9.91 -8.51 -8.19
N ASP A 136 10.08 -8.52 -9.51
CA ASP A 136 10.75 -7.51 -10.33
C ASP A 136 9.85 -6.32 -10.72
N GLU A 137 8.55 -6.42 -10.41
CA GLU A 137 7.52 -5.49 -10.84
C GLU A 137 6.99 -4.60 -9.72
N VAL A 138 7.46 -4.79 -8.49
CA VAL A 138 6.96 -4.07 -7.32
C VAL A 138 7.08 -2.54 -7.50
N ASP A 139 8.15 -2.07 -8.12
CA ASP A 139 8.36 -0.65 -8.43
C ASP A 139 7.24 -0.05 -9.30
N LEU A 140 6.59 -0.87 -10.15
CA LEU A 140 5.47 -0.42 -10.97
C LEU A 140 4.24 -0.12 -10.12
N TYR A 141 3.96 -0.95 -9.10
CA TYR A 141 2.87 -0.72 -8.17
C TYR A 141 3.15 0.49 -7.27
N VAL A 142 4.40 0.70 -6.87
CA VAL A 142 4.81 1.93 -6.17
C VAL A 142 4.62 3.14 -7.07
N GLY A 143 5.08 3.08 -8.31
CA GLY A 143 4.97 4.17 -9.29
C GLY A 143 3.53 4.57 -9.56
N VAL A 144 2.64 3.60 -9.83
CA VAL A 144 1.22 3.90 -10.05
C VAL A 144 0.57 4.43 -8.78
N THR A 145 0.94 3.93 -7.60
CA THR A 145 0.40 4.41 -6.32
C THR A 145 0.84 5.85 -6.03
N LYS A 146 2.06 6.25 -6.42
CA LYS A 146 2.52 7.66 -6.37
C LYS A 146 1.75 8.56 -7.34
N CYS A 147 1.32 8.04 -8.49
CA CYS A 147 0.45 8.82 -9.38
C CYS A 147 -0.94 8.99 -8.76
N LEU A 148 -1.50 7.92 -8.19
CA LEU A 148 -2.79 7.94 -7.50
C LEU A 148 -2.79 8.86 -6.27
N SER A 149 -1.67 9.01 -5.56
CA SER A 149 -1.61 9.90 -4.38
C SER A 149 -1.84 11.38 -4.72
N GLU A 150 -1.60 11.80 -5.97
CA GLU A 150 -1.84 13.16 -6.42
C GLU A 150 -3.31 13.40 -6.82
N MET A 151 -4.09 12.33 -7.00
CA MET A 151 -5.52 12.43 -7.37
C MET A 151 -6.41 12.80 -6.18
N SER A 152 -7.65 13.18 -6.47
CA SER A 152 -8.67 13.40 -5.45
C SER A 152 -9.08 12.10 -4.76
N ASP A 153 -9.62 12.19 -3.54
CA ASP A 153 -10.07 11.01 -2.79
C ASP A 153 -11.14 10.22 -3.55
N THR A 154 -12.03 10.91 -4.26
CA THR A 154 -13.09 10.28 -5.07
C THR A 154 -12.54 9.49 -6.25
N GLU A 155 -11.45 9.96 -6.87
CA GLU A 155 -10.75 9.25 -7.94
C GLU A 155 -10.01 8.03 -7.39
N ILE A 156 -9.31 8.17 -6.26
CA ILE A 156 -8.64 7.06 -5.59
C ILE A 156 -9.66 5.98 -5.28
N ASP A 157 -10.74 6.29 -4.56
CA ASP A 157 -11.78 5.33 -4.15
C ASP A 157 -12.42 4.62 -5.36
N ARG A 158 -12.63 5.34 -6.47
CA ARG A 158 -13.19 4.77 -7.70
C ARG A 158 -12.22 3.79 -8.35
N ILE A 159 -10.95 4.15 -8.47
CA ILE A 159 -9.92 3.35 -9.15
C ILE A 159 -9.51 2.14 -8.30
N THR A 160 -9.33 2.34 -6.99
CA THR A 160 -8.91 1.30 -6.03
C THR A 160 -10.10 0.55 -5.43
N ARG A 161 -11.22 0.47 -6.15
CA ARG A 161 -12.39 -0.29 -5.69
C ARG A 161 -12.01 -1.75 -5.49
N VAL A 162 -12.25 -2.27 -4.29
CA VAL A 162 -11.91 -3.67 -3.96
C VAL A 162 -12.86 -4.63 -4.67
N THR A 163 -12.27 -5.56 -5.42
CA THR A 163 -12.99 -6.64 -6.11
C THR A 163 -12.24 -7.96 -5.93
N GLU A 164 -12.95 -9.09 -6.03
CA GLU A 164 -12.38 -10.43 -5.86
C GLU A 164 -11.14 -10.69 -6.74
N ASN A 165 -11.20 -10.26 -8.00
CA ASN A 165 -10.16 -10.51 -8.99
C ASN A 165 -8.92 -9.61 -8.83
N GLN A 166 -8.99 -8.58 -7.99
CA GLN A 166 -7.94 -7.55 -7.84
C GLN A 166 -7.47 -7.37 -6.39
N MET A 167 -7.72 -8.38 -5.55
CA MET A 167 -7.46 -8.32 -4.11
C MET A 167 -6.02 -7.92 -3.74
N GLU A 168 -5.00 -8.55 -4.30
CA GLU A 168 -3.61 -8.33 -3.91
C GLU A 168 -3.11 -6.95 -4.35
N LYS A 169 -3.33 -6.56 -5.62
CA LYS A 169 -2.89 -5.24 -6.11
C LYS A 169 -3.62 -4.09 -5.42
N THR A 170 -4.94 -4.21 -5.22
CA THR A 170 -5.73 -3.17 -4.57
C THR A 170 -5.39 -3.11 -3.08
N CYS A 171 -5.18 -4.26 -2.43
CA CYS A 171 -4.67 -4.30 -1.06
C CYS A 171 -3.34 -3.57 -0.97
N PHE A 172 -2.37 -3.85 -1.85
CA PHE A 172 -1.07 -3.18 -1.84
C PHE A 172 -1.20 -1.66 -2.00
N THR A 173 -1.98 -1.20 -2.98
CA THR A 173 -2.14 0.23 -3.24
C THR A 173 -2.78 0.95 -2.05
N LEU A 174 -3.87 0.43 -1.50
CA LEU A 174 -4.51 1.01 -0.30
C LEU A 174 -3.57 0.93 0.91
N ALA A 175 -2.94 -0.22 1.14
CA ALA A 175 -1.96 -0.44 2.20
C ALA A 175 -0.82 0.59 2.15
N TYR A 176 -0.29 0.87 0.96
CA TYR A 176 0.77 1.84 0.75
C TYR A 176 0.27 3.28 0.98
N LEU A 177 -0.86 3.69 0.40
CA LEU A 177 -1.43 5.03 0.61
C LEU A 177 -1.78 5.29 2.08
N THR A 178 -2.38 4.31 2.76
CA THR A 178 -2.71 4.38 4.19
C THR A 178 -1.44 4.49 5.04
N SER A 179 -0.40 3.74 4.69
CA SER A 179 0.88 3.78 5.42
C SER A 179 1.55 5.16 5.40
N GLN A 180 1.36 5.91 4.31
CA GLN A 180 1.86 7.29 4.16
C GLN A 180 0.90 8.33 4.74
N GLY A 181 -0.28 7.92 5.23
CA GLY A 181 -1.33 8.80 5.71
C GLY A 181 -2.06 9.58 4.63
N ARG A 182 -1.93 9.20 3.35
CA ARG A 182 -2.66 9.83 2.24
C ARG A 182 -4.14 9.49 2.29
N VAL A 183 -4.50 8.25 2.62
CA VAL A 183 -5.90 7.79 2.80
C VAL A 183 -6.10 7.25 4.23
N PRO A 184 -7.33 7.26 4.77
CA PRO A 184 -7.60 6.76 6.12
C PRO A 184 -7.43 5.24 6.24
N LEU A 185 -7.19 4.76 7.47
CA LEU A 185 -7.20 3.32 7.82
C LEU A 185 -8.52 2.64 7.44
N LEU A 186 -9.62 3.40 7.43
CA LEU A 186 -10.94 2.93 7.04
C LEU A 186 -10.95 2.30 5.63
N GLY A 187 -10.08 2.76 4.71
CA GLY A 187 -9.97 2.18 3.36
C GLY A 187 -9.56 0.70 3.35
N LEU A 188 -8.94 0.20 4.42
CA LEU A 188 -8.58 -1.21 4.55
C LEU A 188 -9.78 -2.10 4.92
N ASN A 189 -10.91 -1.53 5.36
CA ASN A 189 -12.08 -2.31 5.77
C ASN A 189 -12.70 -3.06 4.59
N ASP A 190 -12.65 -2.52 3.38
CA ASP A 190 -13.14 -3.22 2.19
C ASP A 190 -12.27 -4.43 1.83
N ILE A 191 -10.97 -4.37 2.11
CA ILE A 191 -10.05 -5.52 1.97
C ILE A 191 -10.42 -6.59 3.01
N ILE A 192 -10.61 -6.21 4.27
CA ILE A 192 -11.02 -7.11 5.34
C ILE A 192 -12.38 -7.75 5.01
N ALA A 193 -13.35 -6.95 4.57
CA ALA A 193 -14.66 -7.42 4.14
C ALA A 193 -14.58 -8.38 2.95
N GLY A 194 -13.65 -8.15 2.01
CA GLY A 194 -13.36 -9.07 0.92
C GLY A 194 -12.93 -10.46 1.42
N VAL A 195 -12.01 -10.51 2.37
CA VAL A 195 -11.60 -11.79 3.00
C VAL A 195 -12.78 -12.45 3.72
N LEU A 196 -13.62 -11.68 4.42
CA LEU A 196 -14.84 -12.20 5.07
C LEU A 196 -15.92 -12.70 4.10
N ARG A 197 -15.84 -12.31 2.82
CA ARG A 197 -16.67 -12.87 1.74
C ARG A 197 -16.10 -14.17 1.17
N GLY A 198 -14.92 -14.60 1.61
CA GLY A 198 -14.23 -15.79 1.12
C GLY A 198 -13.30 -15.51 -0.06
N TRP A 199 -13.03 -14.24 -0.40
CA TRP A 199 -12.06 -13.92 -1.43
C TRP A 199 -10.64 -14.31 -0.98
N SER A 200 -9.76 -14.56 -1.95
CA SER A 200 -8.37 -14.96 -1.67
C SER A 200 -7.66 -13.95 -0.77
N SER A 201 -7.17 -14.43 0.37
CA SER A 201 -6.41 -13.65 1.35
C SER A 201 -4.89 -13.82 1.23
N ARG A 202 -4.41 -14.49 0.16
CA ARG A 202 -2.98 -14.71 -0.10
C ARG A 202 -2.25 -13.38 -0.02
N ARG A 203 -1.19 -13.30 0.79
CA ARG A 203 -0.36 -12.09 1.02
C ARG A 203 -1.07 -10.87 1.65
N VAL A 204 -2.41 -10.83 1.75
CA VAL A 204 -3.18 -9.72 2.34
C VAL A 204 -2.76 -9.48 3.78
N GLY A 205 -2.60 -10.55 4.57
CA GLY A 205 -2.20 -10.44 5.97
C GLY A 205 -0.84 -9.77 6.17
N TRP A 206 0.11 -10.04 5.27
CA TRP A 206 1.43 -9.39 5.28
C TRP A 206 1.34 -7.91 4.94
N LEU A 207 0.55 -7.55 3.92
CA LEU A 207 0.35 -6.16 3.53
C LEU A 207 -0.31 -5.35 4.65
N LEU A 208 -1.34 -5.90 5.30
CA LEU A 208 -1.99 -5.28 6.46
C LEU A 208 -1.01 -5.06 7.61
N LEU A 209 -0.22 -6.09 7.97
CA LEU A 209 0.75 -5.99 9.05
C LEU A 209 1.86 -4.97 8.75
N GLN A 210 2.37 -4.96 7.51
CA GLN A 210 3.33 -3.96 7.05
C GLN A 210 2.72 -2.55 7.15
N THR A 211 1.48 -2.34 6.71
CA THR A 211 0.79 -1.06 6.84
C THR A 211 0.62 -0.63 8.29
N PHE A 212 0.17 -1.51 9.20
CA PHE A 212 0.00 -1.14 10.59
C PHE A 212 1.30 -0.69 11.23
N TYR A 213 2.40 -1.40 10.98
CA TYR A 213 3.71 -0.99 11.47
C TYR A 213 4.14 0.36 10.88
N GLN A 214 3.96 0.56 9.58
CA GLN A 214 4.31 1.82 8.91
C GLN A 214 3.47 3.01 9.39
N CYS A 215 2.16 2.83 9.63
CA CYS A 215 1.29 3.87 10.18
C CYS A 215 1.76 4.36 11.56
N ARG A 216 2.52 3.55 12.30
CA ARG A 216 3.14 4.04 13.54
C ARG A 216 4.31 4.97 13.29
N LEU A 217 5.09 4.71 12.24
CA LEU A 217 6.30 5.45 11.91
C LEU A 217 5.98 6.74 11.15
N ALA A 218 4.92 6.74 10.33
CA ALA A 218 4.54 7.87 9.50
C ALA A 218 3.91 9.02 10.30
N THR A 219 4.29 10.24 9.95
CA THR A 219 3.75 11.50 10.50
C THR A 219 2.64 12.08 9.61
N GLY A 220 1.69 11.25 9.19
CA GLY A 220 0.56 11.65 8.34
C GLY A 220 -0.68 12.07 9.14
N SER A 221 -1.54 12.91 8.54
CA SER A 221 -2.80 13.34 9.15
C SER A 221 -3.73 12.17 9.49
N ASN A 222 -3.68 11.10 8.68
CA ASN A 222 -4.51 9.91 8.83
C ASN A 222 -3.87 8.78 9.66
N THR A 223 -2.60 8.90 10.07
CA THR A 223 -1.87 7.85 10.82
C THR A 223 -1.67 8.18 12.30
N GLY A 224 -2.21 9.33 12.74
CA GLY A 224 -2.15 9.78 14.13
C GLY A 224 -2.69 8.75 15.12
N VAL A 225 -2.21 8.83 16.37
CA VAL A 225 -2.55 7.86 17.42
C VAL A 225 -4.06 7.77 17.65
N LEU A 226 -4.78 8.89 17.61
CA LEU A 226 -6.24 8.92 17.75
C LEU A 226 -6.94 8.16 16.62
N LYS A 227 -6.49 8.29 15.38
CA LYS A 227 -7.06 7.57 14.23
C LYS A 227 -6.84 6.06 14.30
N ARG A 228 -5.64 5.65 14.76
CA ARG A 228 -5.34 4.24 15.04
C ARG A 228 -6.23 3.68 16.15
N MET A 229 -6.46 4.48 17.21
CA MET A 229 -7.32 4.10 18.33
C MET A 229 -8.79 3.99 17.93
N GLU A 230 -9.32 4.98 17.22
CA GLU A 230 -10.69 4.96 16.67
C GLU A 230 -10.92 3.68 15.84
N TRP A 231 -10.04 3.41 14.89
CA TRP A 231 -10.14 2.24 14.02
C TRP A 231 -10.06 0.91 14.79
N LEU A 232 -9.17 0.79 15.79
CA LEU A 232 -9.05 -0.45 16.57
C LEU A 232 -10.29 -0.73 17.42
N LEU A 233 -10.89 0.32 18.00
CA LEU A 233 -12.12 0.21 18.79
C LEU A 233 -13.30 -0.18 17.91
N GLU A 234 -13.38 0.34 16.68
CA GLU A 234 -14.37 -0.10 15.69
C GLU A 234 -14.19 -1.56 15.31
N LEU A 235 -12.94 -2.01 15.09
CA LEU A 235 -12.62 -3.40 14.81
C LEU A 235 -13.03 -4.33 15.97
N MET A 236 -12.80 -3.94 17.23
CA MET A 236 -13.27 -4.69 18.40
C MET A 236 -14.80 -4.86 18.38
N GLY A 237 -15.53 -3.79 18.06
CA GLY A 237 -16.98 -3.81 17.89
C GLY A 237 -17.41 -4.76 16.77
N HIS A 238 -16.72 -4.72 15.62
CA HIS A 238 -16.98 -5.60 14.48
C HIS A 238 -16.74 -7.07 14.82
N ILE A 239 -15.62 -7.41 15.45
CA ILE A 239 -15.31 -8.77 15.93
C ILE A 239 -16.44 -9.29 16.82
N ARG A 240 -16.90 -8.47 17.78
CA ARG A 240 -18.01 -8.84 18.66
C ARG A 240 -19.30 -9.08 17.87
N ASN A 241 -19.64 -8.18 16.94
CA ASN A 241 -20.87 -8.33 16.16
C ASN A 241 -20.88 -9.59 15.29
N VAL A 242 -19.73 -9.96 14.74
CA VAL A 242 -19.56 -11.22 13.99
C VAL A 242 -19.66 -12.43 14.92
N ALA A 243 -18.91 -12.44 16.04
CA ALA A 243 -18.89 -13.54 16.99
C ALA A 243 -20.28 -13.86 17.58
N TYR A 244 -21.07 -12.83 17.87
CA TYR A 244 -22.42 -12.97 18.43
C TYR A 244 -23.54 -13.00 17.38
N GLY A 245 -23.21 -13.08 16.08
CA GLY A 245 -24.18 -13.26 15.00
C GLY A 245 -25.02 -12.02 14.65
N ALA A 246 -24.68 -10.84 15.18
CA ALA A 246 -25.31 -9.57 14.80
C ALA A 246 -24.92 -9.12 13.38
N THR A 247 -23.76 -9.58 12.88
CA THR A 247 -23.33 -9.37 11.50
C THR A 247 -23.16 -10.73 10.82
N PRO A 248 -23.92 -11.04 9.77
CA PRO A 248 -23.81 -12.31 9.07
C PRO A 248 -22.49 -12.40 8.30
N VAL A 249 -21.91 -13.59 8.25
CA VAL A 249 -20.67 -13.88 7.52
C VAL A 249 -21.01 -14.61 6.23
N ILE A 250 -20.48 -14.13 5.11
CA ILE A 250 -20.77 -14.69 3.78
C ILE A 250 -19.86 -15.89 3.45
N CYS A 251 -18.64 -15.95 4.01
CA CYS A 251 -17.73 -17.08 3.77
C CYS A 251 -18.18 -18.43 4.36
N GLY A 252 -19.32 -18.48 5.06
CA GLY A 252 -19.93 -19.71 5.57
C GLY A 252 -19.34 -20.27 6.86
N ASP A 253 -18.23 -19.71 7.35
CA ASP A 253 -17.59 -20.12 8.59
C ASP A 253 -17.33 -18.91 9.50
N THR A 254 -18.24 -18.70 10.45
CA THR A 254 -18.14 -17.62 11.46
C THR A 254 -16.85 -17.75 12.28
N LYS A 255 -16.39 -18.97 12.54
CA LYS A 255 -15.20 -19.22 13.35
C LYS A 255 -13.94 -18.76 12.63
N LEU A 256 -13.78 -19.14 11.37
CA LEU A 256 -12.67 -18.64 10.53
C LEU A 256 -12.71 -17.11 10.37
N ALA A 257 -13.90 -16.54 10.21
CA ALA A 257 -14.06 -15.08 10.14
C ALA A 257 -13.63 -14.37 11.42
N THR A 258 -14.07 -14.84 12.59
CA THR A 258 -13.64 -14.25 13.87
C THR A 258 -12.15 -14.44 14.12
N ASP A 259 -11.58 -15.60 13.78
CA ASP A 259 -10.15 -15.86 13.93
C ASP A 259 -9.33 -14.90 13.07
N PHE A 260 -9.71 -14.72 11.80
CA PHE A 260 -9.06 -13.75 10.91
C PHE A 260 -9.13 -12.32 11.48
N LEU A 261 -10.32 -11.86 11.90
CA LEU A 261 -10.49 -10.53 12.46
C LEU A 261 -9.68 -10.34 13.75
N PHE A 262 -9.64 -11.35 14.61
CA PHE A 262 -8.87 -11.32 15.85
C PHE A 262 -7.36 -11.31 15.58
N GLN A 263 -6.89 -12.01 14.53
CA GLN A 263 -5.50 -11.92 14.08
C GLN A 263 -5.16 -10.55 13.50
N VAL A 264 -6.08 -9.91 12.75
CA VAL A 264 -5.92 -8.53 12.28
C VAL A 264 -5.82 -7.56 13.46
N PHE A 265 -6.68 -7.74 14.49
CA PHE A 265 -6.59 -6.99 15.74
C PHE A 265 -5.22 -7.18 16.42
N ALA A 266 -4.76 -8.42 16.54
CA ALA A 266 -3.45 -8.73 17.13
C ALA A 266 -2.30 -8.10 16.32
N ALA A 267 -2.36 -8.13 14.99
CA ALA A 267 -1.38 -7.50 14.11
C ALA A 267 -1.28 -5.99 14.36
N ALA A 268 -2.41 -5.30 14.53
CA ALA A 268 -2.46 -3.88 14.86
C ALA A 268 -1.87 -3.60 16.26
N VAL A 269 -2.27 -4.37 17.27
CA VAL A 269 -1.76 -4.25 18.65
C VAL A 269 -0.25 -4.48 18.71
N VAL A 270 0.25 -5.54 18.06
CA VAL A 270 1.68 -5.85 17.97
C VAL A 270 2.45 -4.73 17.28
N SER A 271 1.90 -4.19 16.20
CA SER A 271 2.52 -3.09 15.44
C SER A 271 2.62 -1.78 16.22
N TRP A 272 1.59 -1.46 17.00
CA TRP A 272 1.47 -0.16 17.67
C TRP A 272 1.98 -0.18 19.11
N GLY A 273 1.86 -1.30 19.80
CA GLY A 273 2.29 -1.48 21.19
C GLY A 273 3.80 -1.63 21.34
N ASP A 274 4.44 -2.38 20.44
CA ASP A 274 5.84 -2.81 20.57
C ASP A 274 6.67 -2.45 19.33
N HIS A 275 7.86 -1.87 19.52
CA HIS A 275 8.76 -1.52 18.41
C HIS A 275 9.45 -2.74 17.77
N PHE A 276 9.72 -3.77 18.56
CA PHE A 276 10.56 -4.90 18.18
C PHE A 276 9.75 -6.06 17.62
N MET A 277 8.55 -6.30 18.14
CA MET A 277 7.74 -7.46 17.75
C MET A 277 7.45 -7.53 16.24
N PRO A 278 7.08 -6.45 15.53
CA PRO A 278 6.95 -6.49 14.07
C PRO A 278 8.26 -6.86 13.37
N LEU A 279 9.40 -6.34 13.84
CA LEU A 279 10.72 -6.65 13.27
C LEU A 279 11.09 -8.13 13.47
N LEU A 280 10.74 -8.71 14.63
CA LEU A 280 10.92 -10.15 14.90
C LEU A 280 10.06 -11.03 13.99
N LEU A 281 8.89 -10.53 13.56
CA LEU A 281 8.02 -11.16 12.57
C LEU A 281 8.51 -10.93 11.12
N GLY A 282 9.64 -10.25 10.92
CA GLY A 282 10.23 -9.97 9.61
C GLY A 282 9.66 -8.75 8.88
N ILE A 283 8.80 -7.97 9.54
CA ILE A 283 8.26 -6.71 9.02
C ILE A 283 9.34 -5.65 9.00
N ARG A 284 9.29 -4.77 8.01
CA ARG A 284 10.37 -3.81 7.73
C ARG A 284 9.95 -2.39 8.10
N SER A 285 10.92 -1.59 8.55
CA SER A 285 10.74 -0.17 8.86
C SER A 285 10.49 0.71 7.64
N GLN A 286 10.68 0.18 6.43
CA GLN A 286 10.27 0.79 5.17
C GLN A 286 9.76 -0.30 4.22
N TRP A 287 8.84 0.05 3.32
CA TRP A 287 8.31 -0.88 2.33
C TRP A 287 9.42 -1.51 1.47
N PHE A 288 10.44 -0.71 1.11
CA PHE A 288 11.56 -1.13 0.27
C PHE A 288 12.88 -0.61 0.82
N PRO A 289 13.66 -1.46 1.51
CA PRO A 289 14.95 -1.03 2.04
C PRO A 289 16.11 -1.14 1.06
N TRP A 290 15.91 -1.83 -0.06
CA TRP A 290 16.94 -2.08 -1.05
C TRP A 290 16.91 -0.94 -2.06
N GLN A 291 17.92 -0.07 -2.00
CA GLN A 291 18.32 0.82 -3.11
C GLN A 291 18.85 -0.07 -4.28
N PRO A 292 19.36 0.44 -5.42
CA PRO A 292 19.71 -0.41 -6.58
C PRO A 292 20.86 -1.41 -6.35
N ASP A 293 21.27 -1.62 -5.10
CA ASP A 293 22.12 -2.72 -4.68
C ASP A 293 21.34 -4.04 -4.63
N SER A 294 22.09 -5.12 -4.83
CA SER A 294 21.57 -6.48 -4.95
C SER A 294 20.77 -6.91 -3.72
N LYS A 295 19.51 -7.29 -3.96
CA LYS A 295 18.62 -8.01 -3.01
C LYS A 295 19.36 -9.16 -2.32
N PRO A 296 19.26 -9.33 -0.98
CA PRO A 296 19.83 -10.47 -0.28
C PRO A 296 19.37 -11.80 -0.87
N GLN A 297 20.29 -12.74 -1.07
CA GLN A 297 20.01 -14.07 -1.64
C GLN A 297 18.97 -14.89 -0.85
N THR A 298 18.77 -14.57 0.43
CA THR A 298 17.79 -15.22 1.32
C THR A 298 16.34 -14.82 1.05
N LEU A 299 16.11 -13.69 0.36
CA LEU A 299 14.77 -13.21 0.05
C LEU A 299 14.30 -13.75 -1.30
N ARG A 300 13.17 -14.44 -1.31
CA ARG A 300 12.54 -14.91 -2.55
C ARG A 300 11.72 -13.83 -3.23
N HIS A 301 11.10 -12.94 -2.45
CA HIS A 301 10.36 -11.78 -2.97
C HIS A 301 10.75 -10.49 -2.24
N SER A 302 10.90 -9.40 -3.00
CA SER A 302 11.34 -8.08 -2.56
C SER A 302 10.31 -7.44 -1.65
N LEU A 303 9.01 -7.68 -1.92
CA LEU A 303 7.90 -7.27 -1.05
C LEU A 303 7.59 -8.24 0.11
N TYR A 304 7.50 -9.56 -0.15
CA TYR A 304 6.90 -10.54 0.78
C TYR A 304 7.88 -11.42 1.55
N GLY A 305 9.16 -11.49 1.16
CA GLY A 305 10.11 -12.45 1.73
C GLY A 305 9.90 -13.88 1.23
N GLN A 306 9.68 -14.83 2.14
CA GLN A 306 9.39 -16.23 1.82
C GLN A 306 7.88 -16.50 1.95
N GLU A 307 7.26 -17.14 0.94
CA GLU A 307 5.79 -17.32 0.89
C GLU A 307 5.19 -18.05 2.11
N SER A 308 5.89 -19.06 2.65
CA SER A 308 5.45 -19.79 3.84
C SER A 308 5.33 -18.92 5.10
N VAL A 309 6.13 -17.85 5.18
CA VAL A 309 6.10 -16.87 6.26
C VAL A 309 4.96 -15.88 6.02
N THR A 310 4.77 -15.46 4.76
CA THR A 310 3.76 -14.46 4.37
C THR A 310 2.33 -14.92 4.67
N ASP A 311 2.00 -16.17 4.39
CA ASP A 311 0.64 -16.69 4.58
C ASP A 311 0.29 -16.97 6.06
N ASN A 312 1.30 -17.13 6.92
CA ASN A 312 1.13 -17.44 8.35
C ASN A 312 1.46 -16.26 9.28
N VAL A 313 1.73 -15.07 8.75
CA VAL A 313 2.21 -13.95 9.57
C VAL A 313 1.15 -13.44 10.55
N LEU A 314 -0.12 -13.41 10.15
CA LEU A 314 -1.23 -12.95 10.99
C LEU A 314 -1.46 -13.85 12.22
N PRO A 315 -1.54 -15.18 12.08
CA PRO A 315 -1.55 -16.09 13.23
C PRO A 315 -0.37 -15.89 14.19
N GLN A 316 0.83 -15.60 13.69
CA GLN A 316 2.01 -15.39 14.54
C GLN A 316 1.89 -14.15 15.44
N CYS A 317 1.13 -13.13 15.02
CA CYS A 317 0.88 -11.94 15.85
C CYS A 317 0.17 -12.28 17.18
N LEU A 318 -0.55 -13.41 17.26
CA LEU A 318 -1.20 -13.85 18.50
C LEU A 318 -0.19 -14.14 19.62
N LEU A 319 1.04 -14.55 19.28
CA LEU A 319 2.10 -14.83 20.26
C LEU A 319 2.61 -13.57 20.95
N GLY A 320 2.65 -12.45 20.23
CA GLY A 320 3.09 -11.15 20.75
C GLY A 320 1.99 -10.33 21.42
N MET A 321 0.72 -10.71 21.23
CA MET A 321 -0.44 -9.89 21.59
C MET A 321 -0.49 -9.52 23.07
N SER A 322 -0.27 -10.46 23.98
CA SER A 322 -0.38 -10.22 25.43
C SER A 322 0.62 -9.18 25.94
N HIS A 323 1.88 -9.29 25.51
CA HIS A 323 2.94 -8.34 25.85
C HIS A 323 2.70 -6.97 25.20
N SER A 324 2.44 -6.95 23.88
CA SER A 324 2.26 -5.70 23.14
C SER A 324 1.00 -4.94 23.57
N LEU A 325 -0.06 -5.64 23.99
CA LEU A 325 -1.29 -5.00 24.50
C LEU A 325 -1.04 -4.23 25.79
N SER A 326 -0.31 -4.81 26.75
CA SER A 326 0.09 -4.10 27.98
C SER A 326 0.84 -2.82 27.62
N LEU A 327 1.86 -2.92 26.76
CA LEU A 327 2.66 -1.77 26.33
C LEU A 327 1.85 -0.71 25.58
N LEU A 328 0.81 -1.12 24.85
CA LEU A 328 -0.08 -0.20 24.15
C LEU A 328 -0.92 0.59 25.15
N LEU A 329 -1.58 -0.12 26.09
CA LEU A 329 -2.48 0.46 27.08
C LEU A 329 -1.77 1.25 28.19
N ASP A 330 -0.45 1.08 28.36
CA ASP A 330 0.35 1.90 29.28
C ASP A 330 0.65 3.32 28.73
N LYS A 331 0.24 3.64 27.50
CA LYS A 331 0.53 4.92 26.83
C LYS A 331 -0.74 5.75 26.63
N GLU A 332 -0.67 7.07 26.83
CA GLU A 332 -1.75 7.97 26.40
C GLU A 332 -1.85 8.01 24.86
N PRO A 333 -3.06 8.08 24.27
CA PRO A 333 -4.38 8.12 24.92
C PRO A 333 -5.00 6.73 25.20
N TRP A 334 -4.28 5.64 24.95
CA TRP A 334 -4.79 4.27 25.06
C TRP A 334 -5.14 3.83 26.47
N SER A 335 -4.37 4.30 27.46
CA SER A 335 -4.62 4.12 28.90
C SER A 335 -6.06 4.44 29.30
N SER A 336 -6.65 5.50 28.74
CA SER A 336 -8.04 5.89 28.99
C SER A 336 -9.07 4.83 28.54
N GLN A 337 -8.70 3.95 27.60
CA GLN A 337 -9.55 2.91 27.05
C GLN A 337 -9.36 1.55 27.73
N THR A 338 -8.45 1.41 28.70
CA THR A 338 -8.10 0.12 29.34
C THR A 338 -9.32 -0.68 29.80
N HIS A 339 -10.29 -0.02 30.43
CA HIS A 339 -11.54 -0.67 30.87
C HIS A 339 -12.31 -1.32 29.70
N LYS A 340 -12.43 -0.63 28.55
CA LYS A 340 -13.12 -1.15 27.37
C LYS A 340 -12.41 -2.38 26.80
N PHE A 341 -11.08 -2.39 26.79
CA PHE A 341 -10.32 -3.55 26.35
C PHE A 341 -10.51 -4.75 27.28
N ILE A 342 -10.50 -4.52 28.60
CA ILE A 342 -10.78 -5.58 29.59
C ILE A 342 -12.18 -6.15 29.39
N ASP A 343 -13.21 -5.31 29.34
CA ASP A 343 -14.60 -5.73 29.17
C ASP A 343 -14.80 -6.49 27.85
N TRP A 344 -14.19 -6.00 26.76
CA TRP A 344 -14.23 -6.65 25.47
C TRP A 344 -13.53 -8.00 25.47
N LEU A 345 -12.32 -8.10 26.03
CA LEU A 345 -11.61 -9.36 26.12
C LEU A 345 -12.41 -10.40 26.92
N PHE A 346 -13.07 -10.01 28.01
CA PHE A 346 -13.98 -10.92 28.72
C PHE A 346 -15.10 -11.42 27.82
N SER A 347 -15.70 -10.54 27.02
CA SER A 347 -16.75 -10.94 26.06
C SER A 347 -16.23 -11.94 25.02
N ILE A 348 -14.95 -11.87 24.64
CA ILE A 348 -14.34 -12.89 23.77
C ILE A 348 -14.11 -14.20 24.56
N THR A 349 -13.62 -14.13 25.79
CA THR A 349 -13.33 -15.35 26.57
C THR A 349 -14.58 -16.12 27.00
N GLU A 350 -15.71 -15.44 27.12
CA GLU A 350 -17.02 -15.98 27.51
C GLU A 350 -17.99 -16.04 26.32
N GLY A 351 -17.49 -15.80 25.11
CA GLY A 351 -18.30 -15.79 23.89
C GLY A 351 -18.74 -17.20 23.45
N PRO A 352 -19.62 -17.28 22.42
CA PRO A 352 -20.17 -18.54 21.95
C PRO A 352 -19.09 -19.46 21.32
N GLU A 353 -18.98 -20.69 21.84
CA GLU A 353 -17.97 -21.68 21.42
C GLU A 353 -18.08 -22.08 19.95
N GLN A 354 -19.28 -22.00 19.36
CA GLN A 354 -19.47 -22.31 17.94
C GLN A 354 -18.83 -21.27 17.03
N CYS A 355 -18.63 -20.05 17.53
CA CYS A 355 -18.13 -18.92 16.74
C CYS A 355 -16.68 -18.56 17.07
N LEU A 356 -16.10 -19.01 18.19
CA LEU A 356 -14.75 -18.62 18.61
C LEU A 356 -13.83 -19.84 18.72
N SER A 357 -12.61 -19.74 18.19
CA SER A 357 -11.62 -20.82 18.33
C SER A 357 -10.99 -20.88 19.71
N ALA A 358 -10.51 -22.07 20.07
CA ALA A 358 -9.75 -22.27 21.30
C ALA A 358 -8.49 -21.39 21.33
N VAL A 359 -7.84 -21.18 20.17
CA VAL A 359 -6.68 -20.29 20.05
C VAL A 359 -7.09 -18.86 20.40
N THR A 360 -8.12 -18.31 19.74
CA THR A 360 -8.64 -16.95 20.00
C THR A 360 -9.03 -16.76 21.47
N VAL A 361 -9.77 -17.72 22.06
CA VAL A 361 -10.16 -17.68 23.48
C VAL A 361 -8.93 -17.73 24.40
N SER A 362 -7.98 -18.63 24.14
CA SER A 362 -6.76 -18.77 24.96
C SER A 362 -5.88 -17.52 24.89
N THR A 363 -5.74 -16.92 23.71
CA THR A 363 -5.00 -15.68 23.49
C THR A 363 -5.68 -14.51 24.19
N ALA A 364 -7.01 -14.39 24.12
CA ALA A 364 -7.76 -13.38 24.85
C ALA A 364 -7.60 -13.51 26.38
N LYS A 365 -7.62 -14.74 26.91
CA LYS A 365 -7.33 -15.01 28.34
C LYS A 365 -5.91 -14.59 28.71
N ALA A 366 -4.91 -14.95 27.89
CA ALA A 366 -3.53 -14.55 28.14
C ALA A 366 -3.35 -13.02 28.10
N ALA A 367 -4.02 -12.33 27.18
CA ALA A 367 -4.01 -10.88 27.10
C ALA A 367 -4.67 -10.23 28.33
N LEU A 368 -5.80 -10.75 28.82
CA LEU A 368 -6.41 -10.30 30.08
C LEU A 368 -5.44 -10.41 31.25
N LEU A 369 -4.80 -11.58 31.41
CA LEU A 369 -3.86 -11.82 32.51
C LEU A 369 -2.62 -10.94 32.42
N ALA A 370 -2.20 -10.53 31.22
CA ALA A 370 -1.09 -9.59 31.06
C ALA A 370 -1.43 -8.19 31.63
N LEU A 371 -2.71 -7.80 31.66
CA LEU A 371 -3.17 -6.52 32.20
C LEU A 371 -3.31 -6.50 33.73
N ARG A 372 -2.91 -7.58 34.43
CA ARG A 372 -3.07 -7.72 35.90
C ARG A 372 -2.45 -6.61 36.75
N SER A 373 -1.43 -5.94 36.23
CA SER A 373 -0.74 -4.83 36.91
C SER A 373 -1.53 -3.52 36.85
N SER A 374 -2.43 -3.37 35.87
CA SER A 374 -3.21 -2.15 35.64
C SER A 374 -4.18 -1.86 36.80
N ALA A 375 -4.43 -0.57 37.05
CA ALA A 375 -5.36 -0.14 38.11
C ALA A 375 -6.79 -0.63 37.85
N GLU A 376 -7.20 -0.64 36.59
CA GLU A 376 -8.52 -1.11 36.15
C GLU A 376 -8.71 -2.61 36.42
N PHE A 377 -7.69 -3.44 36.17
CA PHE A 377 -7.78 -4.88 36.44
C PHE A 377 -7.84 -5.21 37.93
N LYS A 378 -7.19 -4.41 38.77
CA LYS A 378 -7.17 -4.62 40.24
C LYS A 378 -8.52 -4.34 40.92
N LYS A 379 -9.52 -3.81 40.20
CA LYS A 379 -10.89 -3.69 40.72
C LYS A 379 -11.42 -5.08 41.07
N LYS A 380 -11.99 -5.22 42.28
CA LYS A 380 -12.44 -6.51 42.84
C LYS A 380 -13.29 -7.33 41.86
N ALA A 381 -14.27 -6.70 41.21
CA ALA A 381 -15.16 -7.38 40.26
C ALA A 381 -14.42 -7.97 39.05
N VAL A 382 -13.43 -7.25 38.52
CA VAL A 382 -12.61 -7.70 37.38
C VAL A 382 -11.68 -8.82 37.80
N TRP A 383 -11.00 -8.66 38.93
CA TRP A 383 -10.07 -9.65 39.46
C TRP A 383 -10.76 -10.98 39.76
N THR A 384 -11.90 -10.96 40.45
CA THR A 384 -12.70 -12.16 40.76
C THR A 384 -13.15 -12.89 39.48
N ARG A 385 -13.67 -12.15 38.49
CA ARG A 385 -14.10 -12.71 37.20
C ARG A 385 -12.95 -13.34 36.41
N ALA A 386 -11.79 -12.69 36.37
CA ALA A 386 -10.62 -13.17 35.61
C ALA A 386 -10.05 -14.48 36.16
N TYR A 387 -10.06 -14.68 37.47
CA TYR A 387 -9.53 -15.89 38.11
C TYR A 387 -10.61 -16.96 38.39
N GLY A 388 -11.88 -16.69 38.07
CA GLY A 388 -12.99 -17.62 38.27
C GLY A 388 -13.27 -17.95 39.73
N TRP A 389 -13.06 -16.98 40.63
CA TRP A 389 -13.32 -17.10 42.07
C TRP A 389 -14.78 -16.88 42.44
#